data_AF-A0A6M3WWM5-F1
#
_entry.id   AF-A0A6M3WWM5-F1
#
_cell.length_a   1.000
_cell.length_b   1.000
_cell.length_c   1.000
_cell.angle_alpha   90.00
_cell.angle_beta   90.00
_cell.angle_gamma   90.00
#
_symmetry.space_group_name_H-M   'P 1'
#
loop_
_entity.id
_entity.type
_entity.pdbx_description
1 polymer ?
#
loop_
_entity_poly.entity_id
_entity_poly.type
_entity_poly.pdbx_seq_one_letter_code
_entity_poly.pdbx_strand_id
1 'polypeptide(L)' 'MCRNRWIWGFSVGAESWNGRLAMVSFVMIFLIELYFSKSVLKLIGVY' A
#
# COMPACT_ATOMS: atom_id res chain seq x y z
N MET A 1 -19.19 17.40 12.64
CA MET A 1 -18.39 16.38 13.34
C MET A 1 -19.06 15.02 13.18
N CYS A 2 -18.49 14.13 12.38
CA CYS A 2 -18.79 12.69 12.40
C CYS A 2 -17.45 11.96 12.40
N ARG A 3 -16.79 12.02 13.56
CA ARG A 3 -15.56 11.29 13.84
C ARG A 3 -15.98 9.83 14.06
N ASN A 4 -15.34 8.87 13.39
CA ASN A 4 -15.55 7.42 13.56
C ASN A 4 -16.76 6.73 12.90
N ARG A 5 -17.43 7.33 11.91
CA ARG A 5 -18.27 6.48 11.02
C ARG A 5 -17.37 5.73 10.06
N TRP A 6 -17.40 4.41 10.13
CA TRP A 6 -16.80 3.54 9.13
C TRP A 6 -17.64 3.64 7.85
N ILE A 7 -17.19 4.48 6.93
CA ILE A 7 -17.87 4.75 5.67
C ILE A 7 -17.09 4.00 4.59
N TRP A 8 -17.74 3.03 3.97
CA TRP A 8 -17.22 2.36 2.80
C TRP A 8 -17.38 3.25 1.57
N GLY A 9 -16.35 3.35 0.74
CA GLY A 9 -16.33 4.16 -0.48
C GLY A 9 -15.19 5.18 -0.52
N PHE A 10 -15.21 6.04 -1.54
CA PHE A 10 -14.25 7.14 -1.70
C PHE A 10 -14.60 8.30 -0.76
N SER A 11 -14.25 8.13 0.52
CA SER A 11 -14.30 9.18 1.52
C SER A 11 -12.90 9.72 1.77
N VAL A 12 -12.77 11.01 2.10
CA VAL A 12 -11.50 11.67 2.43
C VAL A 12 -10.69 10.90 3.48
N GLY A 13 -11.36 10.27 4.45
CA GLY A 13 -10.70 9.43 5.45
C GLY A 13 -10.11 8.14 4.87
N ALA A 14 -10.86 7.48 3.98
CA ALA A 14 -10.41 6.26 3.30
C ALA A 14 -9.26 6.56 2.33
N GLU A 15 -9.33 7.67 1.58
CA GLU A 15 -8.26 8.11 0.69
C GLU A 15 -6.98 8.45 1.45
N SER A 16 -7.08 9.19 2.56
CA SER A 16 -5.91 9.50 3.39
C SER A 16 -5.26 8.24 3.98
N TRP A 17 -6.07 7.26 4.42
CA TRP A 17 -5.55 6.01 4.97
C TRP A 17 -4.92 5.13 3.88
N ASN A 18 -5.59 4.97 2.75
CA ASN A 18 -5.07 4.24 1.59
C ASN A 18 -3.78 4.88 1.06
N GLY A 19 -3.70 6.21 1.00
CA GLY A 19 -2.50 6.92 0.57
C GLY A 19 -1.29 6.65 1.48
N ARG A 20 -1.48 6.67 2.81
CA ARG A 20 -0.40 6.33 3.76
C ARG A 20 0.06 4.89 3.60
N LEU A 21 -0.89 3.96 3.48
CA LEU A 21 -0.57 2.55 3.26
C LEU A 21 0.19 2.34 1.95
N ALA A 22 -0.20 3.04 0.88
CA ALA A 22 0.50 2.96 -0.41
C ALA A 22 1.95 3.44 -0.30
N MET A 23 2.21 4.55 0.40
CA MET A 23 3.57 5.05 0.62
C MET A 23 4.43 4.05 1.40
N VAL A 24 3.90 3.44 2.46
CA VAL A 24 4.62 2.43 3.25
C VAL A 24 4.90 1.18 2.40
N SER A 25 3.90 0.69 1.68
CA SER A 25 4.04 -0.48 0.81
C SER A 25 5.07 -0.24 -0.30
N PHE A 26 5.11 0.96 -0.86
CA PHE A 26 6.10 1.33 -1.89
C PHE A 26 7.53 1.22 -1.36
N VAL A 27 7.81 1.74 -0.16
CA VAL A 27 9.14 1.61 0.47
C VAL A 27 9.45 0.15 0.78
N MET A 28 8.48 -0.61 1.32
CA MET A 28 8.66 -2.03 1.64
C MET A 28 8.98 -2.87 0.40
N ILE A 29 8.39 -2.55 -0.75
CA ILE A 29 8.65 -3.23 -2.01
C ILE A 29 10.13 -3.11 -2.41
N PHE A 30 10.72 -1.91 -2.33
CA PHE A 30 12.15 -1.74 -2.61
C PHE A 30 13.04 -2.45 -1.60
N LEU A 31 12.68 -2.42 -0.31
CA LEU A 31 13.44 -3.15 0.70
C LEU A 31 13.46 -4.65 0.39
N ILE A 32 12.32 -5.24 0.07
CA ILE A 32 12.22 -6.66 -0.31
C ILE A 32 13.03 -6.94 -1.56
N GLU A 33 12.95 -6.08 -2.58
CA GLU A 33 13.71 -6.24 -3.83
C GLU A 33 15.23 -6.21 -3.58
N LEU A 34 15.72 -5.32 -2.69
CA LEU A 34 17.12 -5.26 -2.30
C LEU A 34 17.57 -6.52 -1.55
N TYR A 35 16.79 -7.01 -0.59
CA TYR A 35 17.15 -8.19 0.21
C TYR A 35 17.12 -9.49 -0.62
N PHE A 36 16.13 -9.66 -1.48
CA PHE A 36 15.96 -10.90 -2.26
C PHE A 36 16.74 -10.89 -3.58
N SER A 37 17.22 -9.73 -4.05
CA SER A 37 17.87 -9.57 -5.36
C SER A 37 17.06 -10.15 -6.53
N LYS A 38 15.73 -10.16 -6.38
CA LYS A 38 14.75 -10.63 -7.36
C LYS A 38 13.66 -9.56 -7.43
N SER A 39 13.28 -9.19 -8.64
CA SER A 39 12.24 -8.17 -8.81
C SER A 39 10.93 -8.62 -8.17
N VAL A 40 10.20 -7.68 -7.57
CA VAL A 40 8.86 -7.92 -7.00
C VAL A 40 7.90 -8.57 -8.01
N LEU A 41 8.04 -8.22 -9.30
CA LEU A 41 7.27 -8.80 -10.41
C LEU A 41 7.44 -10.33 -10.52
N LYS A 42 8.64 -10.82 -10.22
CA LYS A 42 8.95 -12.25 -10.18
C LYS A 42 8.37 -12.93 -8.93
N LEU A 43 8.29 -12.20 -7.82
CA LEU A 43 7.67 -12.70 -6.59
C LEU A 43 6.16 -12.90 -6.75
N ILE A 44 5.48 -11.99 -7.45
CA ILE A 44 4.03 -12.08 -7.70
C ILE A 44 3.66 -13.00 -8.88
N GLY A 45 4.63 -13.58 -9.57
CA GLY A 45 4.40 -14.58 -10.64
C GLY A 45 3.94 -14.00 -11.98
N VAL A 46 4.17 -12.71 -12.22
CA VAL A 46 3.85 -12.06 -13.52
C VAL A 46 4.95 -12.33 -14.57
N TYR A 47 6.13 -12.79 -14.14
CA TYR A 47 7.25 -13.17 -15.00
C TYR A 47 7.96 -14.42 -14.48
#